data_AF-A0A959TCZ6-F1
#
_entry.id   AF-A0A959TCZ6-F1
#
_cell.length_a   1.000
_cell.length_b   1.000
_cell.length_c   1.000
_cell.angle_alpha   90.00
_cell.angle_beta   90.00
_cell.angle_gamma   90.00
#
_symmetry.space_group_name_H-M   'P 1'
#
loop_
_entity.id
_entity.type
_entity.pdbx_description
1 polymer ?
#
loop_
_entity_poly.entity_id
_entity_poly.type
_entity_poly.pdbx_seq_one_letter_code
_entity_poly.pdbx_strand_id
1 'polypeptide(L)'
;HKLLVIGLIKDEATRRAAEEQMIKNLKGDGIPSYGYIGADVEKINEAGMNDRMVKDGIDGVLIMRLVDVKKEQTYVPGTTYPAYYGSPWGYYGYAYPMYSTPGYVRTDATYYVETNLYSTGSDGLIWTSTTSTFNPTKLETTVDGIMQAVYWQMKKDGFVVRPKSE
;
A
#
# COMPACT_ATOMS: atom_id res chain seq x y z
N HIS A 1 -11.11 18.06 9.96
CA HIS A 1 -11.75 18.02 8.63
C HIS A 1 -12.14 16.59 8.36
N LYS A 2 -13.38 16.28 7.99
CA LYS A 2 -13.77 14.87 7.78
C LYS A 2 -13.45 14.43 6.36
N LEU A 3 -12.77 13.30 6.22
CA LEU A 3 -12.40 12.73 4.93
C LEU A 3 -13.11 11.40 4.71
N LEU A 4 -13.83 11.27 3.59
CA LEU A 4 -14.25 9.96 3.11
C LEU A 4 -13.03 9.24 2.52
N VAL A 5 -12.74 8.03 3.00
CA VAL A 5 -11.59 7.23 2.58
C VAL A 5 -12.05 6.10 1.69
N ILE A 6 -11.50 6.02 0.47
CA ILE A 6 -11.85 5.02 -0.53
C ILE A 6 -10.59 4.26 -0.96
N GLY A 7 -10.59 2.94 -0.78
CA GLY A 7 -9.62 2.05 -1.40
C GLY A 7 -10.18 1.45 -2.69
N LEU A 8 -9.54 1.67 -3.84
CA LEU A 8 -9.93 1.02 -5.10
C LEU A 8 -9.30 -0.38 -5.19
N ILE A 9 -9.85 -1.31 -4.40
CA ILE A 9 -9.42 -2.71 -4.30
C ILE A 9 -10.61 -3.61 -4.64
N LYS A 10 -10.41 -4.57 -5.55
CA LYS A 10 -11.46 -5.49 -6.03
C LYS A 10 -12.02 -6.40 -4.93
N ASP A 11 -11.14 -6.90 -4.07
CA ASP A 11 -11.51 -7.74 -2.94
C ASP A 11 -12.05 -6.87 -1.80
N GLU A 12 -13.31 -7.11 -1.42
CA GLU A 12 -14.02 -6.29 -0.43
C GLU A 12 -13.39 -6.38 0.97
N ALA A 13 -12.99 -7.56 1.41
CA ALA A 13 -12.38 -7.74 2.73
C ALA A 13 -11.06 -6.98 2.84
N THR A 14 -10.24 -7.06 1.80
CA THR A 14 -8.97 -6.33 1.68
C THR A 14 -9.21 -4.83 1.60
N ARG A 15 -10.23 -4.39 0.85
CA ARG A 15 -10.63 -2.98 0.78
C ARG A 15 -10.98 -2.44 2.16
N ARG A 16 -11.89 -3.12 2.87
CA ARG A 16 -12.33 -2.71 4.21
C ARG A 16 -11.15 -2.63 5.18
N ALA A 17 -10.27 -3.65 5.17
CA ALA A 17 -9.07 -3.68 6.00
C ALA A 17 -8.10 -2.52 5.68
N ALA A 18 -7.92 -2.20 4.40
CA ALA A 18 -7.09 -1.07 3.97
C ALA A 18 -7.69 0.28 4.41
N GLU A 19 -8.99 0.50 4.21
CA GLU A 19 -9.68 1.73 4.62
C GLU A 19 -9.61 1.93 6.15
N GLU A 20 -9.88 0.87 6.92
CA GLU A 20 -9.72 0.87 8.39
C GLU A 20 -8.30 1.27 8.80
N GLN A 21 -7.29 0.72 8.13
CA GLN A 21 -5.89 1.07 8.43
C GLN A 21 -5.54 2.50 8.04
N MET A 22 -6.06 3.01 6.91
CA MET A 22 -5.91 4.42 6.53
C MET A 22 -6.55 5.34 7.57
N ILE A 23 -7.74 5.04 8.06
CA ILE A 23 -8.47 5.84 9.04
C ILE A 23 -7.72 5.95 10.36
N LYS A 24 -7.07 4.86 10.82
CA LYS A 24 -6.19 4.91 12.00
C LYS A 24 -5.09 5.96 11.87
N ASN A 25 -4.56 6.15 10.66
CA ASN A 25 -3.53 7.16 10.38
C ASN A 25 -4.11 8.59 10.30
N LEU A 26 -5.42 8.75 10.13
CA LEU A 26 -6.12 10.04 10.09
C LEU A 26 -6.63 10.53 11.47
N LYS A 27 -6.25 9.86 12.57
CA LYS A 27 -6.58 10.28 13.96
C LYS A 27 -8.07 10.50 14.23
N GLY A 28 -8.95 9.74 13.57
CA GLY A 28 -10.40 9.76 13.81
C GLY A 28 -11.20 10.69 12.90
N ASP A 29 -10.54 11.43 12.00
CA ASP A 29 -11.19 12.30 11.01
C ASP A 29 -11.58 11.55 9.71
N GLY A 30 -11.31 10.25 9.62
CA GLY A 30 -11.61 9.41 8.46
C GLY A 30 -12.95 8.67 8.57
N ILE A 31 -13.72 8.64 7.48
CA ILE A 31 -14.95 7.86 7.33
C ILE A 31 -14.68 6.78 6.27
N PRO A 32 -14.93 5.49 6.56
CA PRO A 32 -14.76 4.43 5.57
C PRO A 32 -15.84 4.47 4.49
N SER A 33 -15.47 4.22 3.24
CA SER A 33 -16.41 4.20 2.11
C SER A 33 -17.48 3.13 2.28
N TYR A 34 -17.10 1.94 2.78
CA TYR A 34 -18.06 0.85 2.96
C TYR A 34 -19.16 1.16 4.00
N GLY A 35 -18.89 2.07 4.94
CA GLY A 35 -19.89 2.53 5.90
C GLY A 35 -20.82 3.61 5.34
N TYR A 36 -20.40 4.31 4.29
CA TYR A 36 -21.11 5.47 3.73
C TYR A 36 -21.87 5.16 2.44
N ILE A 37 -21.21 4.48 1.50
CA ILE A 37 -21.76 4.08 0.19
C ILE A 37 -21.96 2.56 0.05
N GLY A 38 -21.40 1.75 0.95
CA GLY A 38 -21.56 0.29 0.94
C GLY A 38 -20.51 -0.44 0.10
N ALA A 39 -20.85 -1.64 -0.38
CA ALA A 39 -19.91 -2.48 -1.15
C ALA A 39 -19.64 -1.91 -2.56
N ASP A 40 -20.59 -1.21 -3.15
CA ASP A 40 -20.48 -0.64 -4.49
C ASP A 40 -19.83 0.76 -4.44
N VAL A 41 -18.57 0.83 -4.86
CA VAL A 41 -17.80 2.09 -4.86
C VAL A 41 -18.30 3.06 -5.93
N GLU A 42 -18.91 2.55 -7.02
CA GLU A 42 -19.40 3.40 -8.12
C GLU A 42 -20.51 4.34 -7.68
N LYS A 43 -21.17 4.06 -6.55
CA LYS A 43 -22.14 4.96 -5.94
C LYS A 43 -21.58 6.33 -5.60
N ILE A 44 -20.25 6.47 -5.47
CA ILE A 44 -19.62 7.78 -5.31
C ILE A 44 -19.92 8.73 -6.49
N ASN A 45 -20.24 8.17 -7.67
CA ASN A 45 -20.57 8.89 -8.90
C ASN A 45 -22.08 9.17 -9.06
N GLU A 46 -22.92 8.78 -8.09
CA GLU A 46 -24.36 9.06 -8.14
C GLU A 46 -24.62 10.57 -8.13
N ALA A 47 -25.61 11.01 -8.91
CA ALA A 47 -26.03 12.41 -8.93
C ALA A 47 -26.45 12.88 -7.52
N GLY A 48 -25.92 14.02 -7.07
CA GLY A 48 -26.17 14.56 -5.74
C GLY A 48 -25.33 13.93 -4.61
N MET A 49 -24.42 12.99 -4.90
CA MET A 49 -23.54 12.42 -3.88
C MET A 49 -22.65 13.48 -3.23
N ASN A 50 -22.12 14.45 -3.98
CA ASN A 50 -21.32 15.54 -3.41
C ASN A 50 -22.14 16.39 -2.43
N ASP A 51 -23.38 16.76 -2.79
CA ASP A 51 -24.26 17.56 -1.92
C ASP A 51 -24.58 16.81 -0.62
N ARG A 52 -24.78 15.48 -0.71
CA ARG A 52 -24.97 14.62 0.46
C ARG A 52 -23.73 14.61 1.35
N MET A 53 -22.53 14.45 0.77
CA MET A 53 -21.26 14.48 1.51
C MET A 53 -21.06 15.82 2.22
N VAL A 54 -21.28 16.95 1.53
CA VAL A 54 -21.20 18.29 2.12
C VAL A 54 -22.20 18.44 3.28
N LYS A 55 -23.45 18.00 3.11
CA LYS A 55 -24.48 18.05 4.16
C LYS A 55 -24.12 17.20 5.38
N ASP A 56 -23.48 16.05 5.17
CA ASP A 56 -23.01 15.16 6.24
C ASP A 56 -21.70 15.65 6.89
N GLY A 57 -21.16 16.78 6.42
CA GLY A 57 -19.97 17.43 6.94
C GLY A 57 -18.67 16.77 6.51
N ILE A 58 -18.67 16.07 5.38
CA ILE A 58 -17.48 15.51 4.73
C ILE A 58 -16.85 16.63 3.90
N ASP A 59 -15.61 16.99 4.21
CA ASP A 59 -14.86 18.11 3.61
C ASP A 59 -14.05 17.69 2.37
N GLY A 60 -13.81 16.38 2.23
CA GLY A 60 -13.02 15.84 1.14
C GLY A 60 -13.08 14.33 1.00
N VAL A 61 -12.56 13.85 -0.12
CA VAL A 61 -12.50 12.42 -0.46
C VAL A 61 -11.05 12.06 -0.74
N LEU A 62 -10.51 11.10 0.04
CA LEU A 62 -9.18 10.54 -0.12
C LEU A 62 -9.29 9.17 -0.81
N ILE A 63 -8.80 9.07 -2.04
CA ILE A 63 -8.86 7.87 -2.86
C ILE A 63 -7.46 7.29 -3.01
N MET A 64 -7.30 5.99 -2.72
CA MET A 64 -6.06 5.26 -2.93
C MET A 64 -6.27 4.13 -3.95
N ARG A 65 -5.40 4.02 -4.95
CA ARG A 65 -5.48 2.97 -5.98
C ARG A 65 -4.12 2.42 -6.38
N LEU A 66 -4.08 1.14 -6.70
CA LEU A 66 -2.91 0.50 -7.32
C LEU A 66 -2.86 0.89 -8.80
N VAL A 67 -1.76 1.50 -9.25
CA VAL A 67 -1.60 1.95 -10.64
C VAL A 67 -0.67 1.06 -11.46
N ASP A 68 0.34 0.46 -10.83
CA ASP A 68 1.30 -0.41 -11.53
C ASP A 68 1.93 -1.44 -10.56
N VAL A 69 2.35 -2.58 -11.11
CA VAL A 69 3.14 -3.60 -10.40
C VAL A 69 4.26 -4.07 -11.31
N LYS A 70 5.50 -3.67 -11.00
CA LYS A 70 6.69 -4.14 -11.69
C LYS A 70 7.24 -5.37 -11.01
N LYS A 71 7.58 -6.41 -11.79
CA LYS A 71 8.14 -7.66 -11.27
C LYS A 71 9.48 -7.94 -11.94
N GLU A 72 10.47 -8.30 -11.14
CA GLU A 72 11.80 -8.69 -11.58
C GLU A 72 12.11 -10.10 -11.09
N GLN A 73 12.60 -10.96 -11.97
CA GLN A 73 13.01 -12.31 -11.61
C GLN A 73 14.53 -12.39 -11.57
N THR A 74 15.06 -12.71 -10.39
CA THR A 74 16.50 -12.94 -10.19
C THR A 74 16.72 -14.42 -9.95
N TYR A 75 17.47 -15.07 -10.83
CA TYR A 75 17.97 -16.43 -10.57
C TYR A 75 19.11 -16.36 -9.56
N VAL A 76 18.98 -17.08 -8.46
CA VAL A 76 20.03 -17.24 -7.45
C VAL A 76 20.68 -18.62 -7.69
N PRO A 77 21.92 -18.68 -8.22
CA PRO A 77 22.61 -19.94 -8.46
C PRO A 77 22.85 -20.69 -7.16
N GLY A 78 22.66 -22.01 -7.19
CA GLY A 78 23.11 -22.87 -6.11
C GLY A 78 24.63 -22.94 -6.05
N THR A 79 25.21 -23.17 -4.87
CA THR A 79 26.64 -23.41 -4.73
C THR A 79 26.97 -24.88 -5.04
N THR A 80 27.71 -25.13 -6.11
CA THR A 80 28.33 -26.43 -6.38
C THR A 80 29.83 -26.31 -6.14
N TYR A 81 30.35 -26.95 -5.08
CA TYR A 81 31.80 -27.06 -4.88
C TYR A 81 32.36 -28.21 -5.73
N PRO A 82 33.48 -28.03 -6.46
CA PRO A 82 34.10 -29.12 -7.18
C PRO A 82 34.60 -30.19 -6.19
N ALA A 83 34.16 -31.42 -6.37
CA ALA A 83 34.61 -32.57 -5.59
C ALA A 83 36.09 -32.84 -5.91
N TYR A 84 36.98 -32.54 -4.97
CA TYR A 84 38.38 -32.95 -5.03
C TYR A 84 38.44 -34.47 -4.79
N TYR A 85 38.44 -35.25 -5.87
CA TYR A 85 38.54 -36.72 -5.83
C TYR A 85 39.92 -37.14 -5.32
N GLY A 86 40.02 -37.56 -4.06
CA GLY A 86 41.30 -37.94 -3.46
C GLY A 86 41.31 -39.08 -2.42
N SER A 87 40.20 -39.50 -1.82
CA SER A 87 40.21 -40.67 -0.90
C SER A 87 38.80 -41.11 -0.45
N PRO A 88 38.49 -42.42 -0.38
CA PRO A 88 37.20 -42.95 0.10
C PRO A 88 36.94 -42.78 1.62
N TRP A 89 37.98 -42.56 2.44
CA TRP A 89 37.87 -42.63 3.90
C TRP A 89 37.49 -41.32 4.59
N GLY A 90 37.40 -40.21 3.85
CA GLY A 90 36.88 -38.93 4.34
C GLY A 90 35.39 -38.69 4.02
N TYR A 91 34.74 -39.61 3.31
CA TYR A 91 33.47 -39.36 2.63
C TYR A 91 32.26 -39.26 3.57
N TYR A 92 32.24 -40.04 4.66
CA TYR A 92 31.04 -40.11 5.52
C TYR A 92 30.93 -38.97 6.55
N GLY A 93 32.05 -38.42 7.03
CA GLY A 93 32.04 -37.28 7.96
C GLY A 93 31.90 -35.92 7.28
N TYR A 94 32.22 -35.84 5.98
CA TYR A 94 32.22 -34.59 5.20
C TYR A 94 30.92 -34.38 4.41
N ALA A 95 30.15 -35.44 4.15
CA ALA A 95 28.95 -35.37 3.31
C ALA A 95 27.69 -34.88 4.03
N TYR A 96 27.63 -34.87 5.37
CA TYR A 96 26.39 -34.53 6.09
C TYR A 96 26.02 -33.03 6.06
N PRO A 97 26.96 -32.07 6.07
CA PRO A 97 26.65 -30.66 5.83
C PRO A 97 26.56 -30.32 4.33
N MET A 98 26.91 -31.25 3.44
CA MET A 98 27.12 -31.05 1.99
C MET A 98 25.82 -31.24 1.18
N TYR A 99 24.68 -31.01 1.83
CA TYR A 99 23.36 -31.01 1.19
C TYR A 99 23.20 -29.69 0.44
N SER A 100 23.59 -29.74 -0.84
CA SER A 100 23.33 -28.79 -1.92
C SER A 100 22.14 -27.85 -1.63
N THR A 101 22.37 -26.53 -1.62
CA THR A 101 21.29 -25.55 -1.79
C THR A 101 20.95 -25.48 -3.28
N PRO A 102 19.83 -26.06 -3.74
CA PRO A 102 19.43 -25.93 -5.13
C PRO A 102 19.22 -24.44 -5.46
N GLY A 103 19.64 -24.03 -6.66
CA GLY A 103 19.37 -22.68 -7.14
C GLY A 103 17.86 -22.43 -7.18
N TYR A 104 17.45 -21.21 -6.88
CA TYR A 104 16.04 -20.82 -6.86
C TYR A 104 15.82 -19.52 -7.62
N VAL A 105 14.59 -19.33 -8.12
CA VAL A 105 14.16 -18.06 -8.73
C VAL A 105 13.54 -17.21 -7.63
N ARG A 106 14.11 -16.02 -7.38
CA ARG A 106 13.48 -15.00 -6.55
C ARG A 106 12.70 -14.05 -7.46
N THR A 107 11.42 -13.81 -7.15
CA THR A 107 10.64 -12.76 -7.80
C THR A 107 10.50 -11.58 -6.85
N ASP A 108 11.09 -10.45 -7.23
CA ASP A 108 10.96 -9.17 -6.54
C ASP A 108 9.86 -8.35 -7.23
N ALA A 109 9.07 -7.58 -6.47
CA ALA A 109 7.96 -6.80 -6.99
C ALA A 109 7.90 -5.39 -6.37
N THR A 110 7.69 -4.38 -7.21
CA THR A 110 7.44 -2.99 -6.80
C THR A 110 6.02 -2.60 -7.16
N TYR A 111 5.26 -2.18 -6.15
CA TYR A 111 3.88 -1.73 -6.29
C TYR A 111 3.84 -0.21 -6.29
N TYR A 112 3.17 0.39 -7.27
CA TYR A 112 2.97 1.83 -7.34
C TYR A 112 1.54 2.17 -6.96
N VAL A 113 1.38 3.02 -5.95
CA VAL A 113 0.09 3.40 -5.38
C VAL A 113 -0.09 4.91 -5.54
N GLU A 114 -1.17 5.30 -6.19
CA GLU A 114 -1.58 6.69 -6.32
C GLU A 114 -2.60 7.04 -5.25
N THR A 115 -2.43 8.20 -4.63
CA THR A 115 -3.31 8.77 -3.63
C THR A 115 -3.78 10.13 -4.08
N ASN A 116 -5.09 10.31 -4.17
CA ASN A 116 -5.74 11.55 -4.62
C ASN A 116 -6.64 12.10 -3.51
N LEU A 117 -6.56 13.40 -3.27
CA LEU A 117 -7.41 14.12 -2.33
C LEU A 117 -8.26 15.13 -3.11
N TYR A 118 -9.57 15.00 -2.99
CA TYR A 118 -10.57 15.89 -3.57
C TYR A 118 -11.23 16.71 -2.47
N SER A 119 -11.61 17.95 -2.78
CA SER A 119 -12.47 18.75 -1.91
C SER A 119 -13.93 18.54 -2.30
N THR A 120 -14.83 18.51 -1.31
CA THR A 120 -16.28 18.52 -1.55
C THR A 120 -16.84 19.95 -1.63
N GLY A 121 -16.15 20.91 -1.00
CA GLY A 121 -16.55 22.32 -0.94
C GLY A 121 -15.90 23.23 -1.99
N SER A 122 -14.91 22.74 -2.73
CA SER A 122 -14.32 23.40 -3.89
C SER A 122 -14.25 22.42 -5.05
N ASP A 123 -14.36 22.90 -6.28
CA ASP A 123 -14.40 22.02 -7.45
C ASP A 123 -13.04 21.32 -7.67
N GLY A 124 -12.97 20.05 -7.26
CA GLY A 124 -12.07 19.07 -7.84
C GLY A 124 -10.91 18.57 -6.97
N LEU A 125 -9.91 18.03 -7.68
CA LEU A 125 -8.68 17.46 -7.12
C LEU A 125 -7.83 18.57 -6.49
N ILE A 126 -7.55 18.46 -5.20
CA ILE A 126 -6.71 19.42 -4.48
C ILE A 126 -5.29 18.92 -4.26
N TRP A 127 -5.05 17.61 -4.22
CA TRP A 127 -3.70 17.04 -4.11
C TRP A 127 -3.61 15.63 -4.68
N THR A 128 -2.45 15.28 -5.23
CA THR A 128 -2.14 13.94 -5.74
C THR A 128 -0.69 13.58 -5.48
N SER A 129 -0.41 12.30 -5.26
CA SER A 129 0.94 11.75 -5.24
C SER A 129 0.95 10.28 -5.61
N THR A 130 2.07 9.81 -6.15
CA THR A 130 2.35 8.39 -6.34
C THR A 130 3.48 7.95 -5.43
N THR A 131 3.28 6.85 -4.72
CA THR A 131 4.27 6.19 -3.86
C THR A 131 4.62 4.82 -4.44
N SER A 132 5.78 4.28 -4.06
CA SER A 132 6.18 2.92 -4.44
C SER A 132 6.57 2.09 -3.23
N THR A 133 6.11 0.85 -3.16
CA THR A 133 6.47 -0.12 -2.11
C THR A 133 7.15 -1.33 -2.73
N PHE A 134 8.34 -1.66 -2.24
CA PHE A 134 9.11 -2.83 -2.67
C PHE A 134 8.80 -4.03 -1.78
N ASN A 135 8.44 -5.16 -2.39
CA ASN A 135 8.15 -6.45 -1.73
C ASN A 135 7.28 -6.32 -0.46
N PRO A 136 6.06 -5.76 -0.54
CA PRO A 136 5.16 -5.69 0.60
C PRO A 136 4.83 -7.10 1.12
N THR A 137 4.89 -7.29 2.45
CA THR A 137 4.67 -8.58 3.10
C THR A 137 3.35 -8.66 3.85
N LYS A 138 2.88 -7.54 4.42
CA LYS A 138 1.61 -7.44 5.15
C LYS A 138 0.84 -6.19 4.71
N LEU A 139 -0.48 -6.29 4.65
CA LEU A 139 -1.34 -5.20 4.23
C LEU A 139 -1.19 -4.01 5.18
N GLU A 140 -1.27 -4.23 6.49
CA GLU A 140 -1.33 -3.18 7.50
C GLU A 140 -0.06 -2.32 7.47
N THR A 141 1.11 -2.96 7.51
CA THR A 141 2.41 -2.26 7.47
C THR A 141 2.63 -1.57 6.13
N THR A 142 2.08 -2.11 5.05
CA THR A 142 2.16 -1.50 3.71
C THR A 142 1.32 -0.23 3.65
N VAL A 143 0.07 -0.29 4.13
CA VAL A 143 -0.82 0.87 4.19
C VAL A 143 -0.24 1.94 5.12
N ASP A 144 0.30 1.57 6.29
CA ASP A 144 0.96 2.51 7.20
C ASP A 144 2.15 3.21 6.53
N GLY A 145 3.00 2.45 5.83
CA GLY A 145 4.12 3.00 5.09
C GLY A 145 3.69 3.99 4.01
N ILE A 146 2.65 3.65 3.25
CA ILE A 146 2.06 4.53 2.23
C ILE A 146 1.49 5.80 2.88
N MET A 147 0.70 5.67 3.95
CA MET A 147 0.10 6.82 4.63
C MET A 147 1.15 7.75 5.25
N GLN A 148 2.24 7.21 5.79
CA GLN A 148 3.37 8.02 6.25
C GLN A 148 4.04 8.75 5.09
N ALA A 149 4.32 8.07 3.97
CA ALA A 149 4.91 8.70 2.79
C ALA A 149 4.01 9.83 2.23
N VAL A 150 2.71 9.58 2.14
CA VAL A 150 1.69 10.56 1.77
C VAL A 150 1.71 11.77 2.71
N TYR A 151 1.72 11.54 4.03
CA TYR A 151 1.77 12.63 5.02
C TYR A 151 3.01 13.51 4.85
N TRP A 152 4.19 12.90 4.68
CA TRP A 152 5.43 13.64 4.47
C TRP A 152 5.42 14.42 3.16
N GLN A 153 4.87 13.84 2.10
CA GLN A 153 4.73 14.50 0.82
C GLN A 153 3.76 15.69 0.90
N MET A 154 2.57 15.52 1.48
CA MET A 154 1.63 16.62 1.71
C MET A 154 2.22 17.75 2.56
N LYS A 155 3.03 17.42 3.58
CA LYS A 155 3.73 18.42 4.40
C LYS A 155 4.77 19.19 3.59
N LYS A 156 5.52 18.51 2.73
CA LYS A 156 6.50 19.13 1.81
C LYS A 156 5.81 20.05 0.81
N ASP A 157 4.64 19.64 0.32
CA ASP A 157 3.85 20.38 -0.67
C ASP A 157 3.02 21.52 -0.04
N GLY A 158 3.02 21.65 1.29
CA GLY A 158 2.35 22.73 2.02
C GLY A 158 0.87 22.48 2.33
N PHE A 159 0.33 21.29 2.04
CA PHE A 159 -1.06 20.92 2.30
C PHE A 159 -1.34 20.56 3.76
N VAL A 160 -0.30 20.21 4.52
CA VAL A 160 -0.39 19.98 5.97
C VAL A 160 0.43 21.04 6.70
N VAL A 161 -0.26 22.04 7.23
CA VAL A 161 0.33 23.07 8.10
C VAL A 161 0.17 22.60 9.55
N ARG A 162 1.18 22.81 10.42
CA ARG A 162 1.05 22.54 11.86
C ARG A 162 -0.18 23.29 12.39
N PRO A 163 -0.96 22.74 13.34
CA PRO A 163 -1.86 23.57 14.10
C PRO A 163 -1.03 24.71 14.72
N LYS A 164 -1.49 25.96 14.57
CA LYS A 164 -0.95 27.04 15.38
C LYS A 164 -1.12 26.60 16.83
N SER A 165 -0.01 26.51 17.55
CA SER A 165 -0.05 26.47 19.01
C SER A 165 -0.68 27.79 19.45
N GLU A 166 -1.92 27.74 19.90
CA GLU A 166 -2.48 28.76 20.80
C GLU A 166 -1.84 28.60 22.19
#